data_AF-A0A7S2AXX1-F1
#
_entry.id   AF-A0A7S2AXX1-F1
#
_cell.length_a   1.000
_cell.length_b   1.000
_cell.length_c   1.000
_cell.angle_alpha   90.00
_cell.angle_beta   90.00
_cell.angle_gamma   90.00
#
_symmetry.space_group_name_H-M   'P 1'
#
loop_
_entity.id
_entity.type
_entity.pdbx_description
1 polymer ?
#
loop_
_entity_poly.entity_id
_entity_poly.type
_entity_poly.pdbx_seq_one_letter_code
_entity_poly.pdbx_strand_id
1 'polypeptide(L)'
;MRFVTAASNLRSLVFSIAPLSLYEVKGIAGNIIPAIATTNAITAGLQVMEALKILGREPGALVRDTCRYTYCLRNVTGRKGHLLQPVKLDPPVAKCFVCSKTQVHLQVNTRRMTLSGLLSKVIKGRLSFTEPTIMLGDGEIWMEGKDAEDFSVNLPKTLANCPNGGVRDGVVMIVEDFLQDLEVNILIHHQDQWPDTEEKTAEEDVEPDHFILGAPADKKVVLPASNNGTEGGDGGGGSAAEKRPLSDSSVGGSAAE
;
A
#
# COMPACT_ATOMS: atom_id res chain seq x y z
N MET A 1 -24.42 -15.66 0.63
CA MET A 1 -23.05 -15.72 1.20
C MET A 1 -22.81 -16.96 2.05
N ARG A 2 -23.64 -17.26 3.06
CA ARG A 2 -23.44 -18.42 3.97
C ARG A 2 -23.20 -19.76 3.27
N PHE A 3 -23.92 -20.05 2.17
CA PHE A 3 -23.71 -21.25 1.36
C PHE A 3 -22.29 -21.32 0.77
N VAL A 4 -21.82 -20.22 0.18
CA VAL A 4 -20.48 -20.13 -0.43
C VAL A 4 -19.41 -20.34 0.64
N THR A 5 -19.53 -19.68 1.80
CA THR A 5 -18.60 -19.85 2.94
C THR A 5 -18.57 -21.29 3.46
N ALA A 6 -19.73 -21.92 3.65
CA ALA A 6 -19.78 -23.30 4.12
C ALA A 6 -19.14 -24.27 3.11
N ALA A 7 -19.49 -24.14 1.83
CA ALA A 7 -18.93 -24.98 0.77
C ALA A 7 -17.41 -24.77 0.59
N SER A 8 -16.93 -23.52 0.63
CA SER A 8 -15.51 -23.20 0.51
C SER A 8 -14.73 -23.76 1.70
N ASN A 9 -15.21 -23.58 2.94
CA ASN A 9 -14.51 -24.08 4.13
C ASN A 9 -14.47 -25.60 4.17
N LEU A 10 -15.56 -26.29 3.80
CA LEU A 10 -15.55 -27.75 3.66
C LEU A 10 -14.50 -28.22 2.65
N ARG A 11 -14.38 -27.54 1.51
CA ARG A 11 -13.35 -27.83 0.52
C ARG A 11 -11.94 -27.55 1.05
N SER A 12 -11.73 -26.42 1.74
CA SER A 12 -10.43 -26.07 2.35
C SER A 12 -9.95 -27.17 3.31
N LEU A 13 -10.84 -27.70 4.15
CA LEU A 13 -10.51 -28.80 5.05
C LEU A 13 -10.04 -30.07 4.32
N VAL A 14 -10.62 -30.39 3.16
CA VAL A 14 -10.18 -31.53 2.32
C VAL A 14 -8.74 -31.35 1.83
N PHE A 15 -8.32 -30.11 1.56
CA PHE A 15 -6.95 -29.77 1.12
C PHE A 15 -6.04 -29.35 2.28
N SER A 16 -6.45 -29.55 3.55
CA SER A 16 -5.70 -29.10 4.74
C SER A 16 -5.37 -27.60 4.75
N ILE A 17 -6.26 -26.79 4.18
CA ILE A 17 -6.19 -25.33 4.19
C ILE A 17 -7.07 -24.82 5.35
N ALA A 18 -6.55 -23.86 6.12
CA ALA A 18 -7.29 -23.27 7.23
C ALA A 18 -8.61 -22.64 6.76
N PRO A 19 -9.75 -22.89 7.45
CA PRO A 19 -11.02 -22.28 7.10
C PRO A 19 -11.00 -20.78 7.40
N LEU A 20 -11.74 -20.01 6.59
CA LEU A 20 -11.83 -18.56 6.73
C LEU A 20 -13.16 -18.15 7.35
N SER A 21 -13.19 -16.97 7.95
CA SER A 21 -14.41 -16.36 8.50
C SER A 21 -15.41 -15.98 7.39
N LEU A 22 -16.67 -15.75 7.77
CA LEU A 22 -17.70 -15.30 6.83
C LEU A 22 -17.31 -13.99 6.13
N TYR A 23 -16.67 -13.07 6.86
CA TYR A 23 -16.28 -11.76 6.36
C TYR A 23 -15.13 -11.84 5.35
N GLU A 24 -14.10 -12.63 5.65
CA GLU A 24 -12.98 -12.85 4.72
C GLU A 24 -13.46 -13.50 3.42
N VAL A 25 -14.30 -14.54 3.52
CA VAL A 25 -14.84 -15.20 2.31
C VAL A 25 -15.73 -14.23 1.52
N LYS A 26 -16.50 -13.37 2.19
CA LYS A 26 -17.30 -12.33 1.51
C LYS A 26 -16.41 -11.35 0.76
N GLY A 27 -15.30 -10.91 1.36
CA GLY A 27 -14.31 -10.04 0.74
C GLY A 27 -13.67 -10.68 -0.50
N ILE A 28 -13.22 -11.93 -0.39
CA ILE A 28 -12.63 -12.66 -1.51
C ILE A 28 -13.66 -12.87 -2.62
N ALA A 29 -14.87 -13.36 -2.28
CA ALA A 29 -15.90 -13.67 -3.25
C ALA A 29 -16.40 -12.44 -4.01
N GLY A 30 -16.48 -11.28 -3.34
CA GLY A 30 -16.87 -10.01 -3.96
C GLY A 30 -15.84 -9.48 -4.97
N ASN A 31 -14.57 -9.88 -4.82
CA ASN A 31 -13.46 -9.45 -5.68
C ASN A 31 -13.16 -10.43 -6.83
N ILE A 32 -13.96 -11.49 -7.03
CA ILE A 32 -13.76 -12.43 -8.13
C ILE A 32 -14.10 -11.78 -9.47
N ILE A 33 -13.11 -11.68 -10.36
CA ILE A 33 -13.29 -11.22 -11.74
C ILE A 33 -13.44 -12.45 -12.66
N PRO A 34 -14.52 -12.55 -13.46
CA PRO A 34 -14.67 -13.63 -14.42
C PRO A 34 -13.54 -13.63 -15.45
N ALA A 35 -12.92 -14.80 -15.68
CA ALA A 35 -11.90 -14.98 -16.69
C ALA A 35 -12.51 -15.41 -18.04
N ILE A 36 -11.96 -14.92 -19.15
CA ILE A 36 -12.34 -15.31 -20.51
C ILE A 36 -11.09 -15.80 -21.25
N ALA A 37 -11.15 -17.01 -21.79
CA ALA A 37 -10.00 -17.65 -22.44
C ALA A 37 -9.39 -16.81 -23.58
N THR A 38 -10.23 -16.11 -24.35
CA THR A 38 -9.77 -15.24 -25.45
C THR A 38 -8.97 -14.04 -24.97
N THR A 39 -9.26 -13.49 -23.78
CA THR A 39 -8.47 -12.40 -23.21
C THR A 39 -7.05 -12.86 -22.90
N ASN A 40 -6.90 -14.06 -22.31
CA ASN A 40 -5.60 -14.66 -22.04
C ASN A 40 -4.80 -14.91 -23.33
N ALA A 41 -5.46 -15.37 -24.40
CA ALA A 41 -4.82 -15.59 -25.70
C ALA A 41 -4.29 -14.28 -26.31
N ILE A 42 -5.09 -13.21 -26.24
CA ILE A 42 -4.67 -11.87 -26.72
C ILE A 42 -3.49 -11.36 -25.90
N THR A 43 -3.58 -11.40 -24.56
CA THR A 43 -2.50 -10.91 -23.69
C THR A 43 -1.22 -11.71 -23.86
N ALA A 44 -1.30 -13.03 -24.02
CA ALA A 44 -0.14 -13.89 -24.28
C ALA A 44 0.53 -13.54 -25.61
N GLY A 45 -0.26 -13.30 -26.67
CA GLY A 45 0.26 -12.83 -27.95
C GLY A 45 1.00 -11.49 -27.81
N LEU A 46 0.42 -10.53 -27.07
CA LEU A 46 1.06 -9.24 -26.79
C LEU A 46 2.37 -9.40 -26.00
N GLN A 47 2.41 -10.29 -25.00
CA GLN A 47 3.62 -10.57 -24.22
C GLN A 47 4.77 -11.07 -25.10
N VAL A 48 4.49 -12.03 -26.00
CA VAL A 48 5.50 -12.55 -26.93
C VAL A 48 5.98 -11.46 -27.89
N MET A 49 5.07 -10.62 -28.40
CA MET A 49 5.44 -9.51 -29.27
C MET A 49 6.35 -8.48 -28.57
N GLU A 50 6.09 -8.15 -27.31
CA GLU A 50 6.99 -7.28 -26.53
C GLU A 50 8.32 -7.97 -26.21
N ALA A 51 8.33 -9.27 -25.92
CA ALA A 51 9.57 -10.02 -25.69
C ALA A 51 10.47 -10.04 -26.93
N LEU A 52 9.91 -10.23 -28.12
CA LEU A 52 10.65 -10.15 -29.39
C LEU A 52 11.26 -8.76 -29.61
N LYS A 53 10.55 -7.69 -29.23
CA LYS A 53 11.10 -6.32 -29.28
C LYS A 53 12.26 -6.11 -28.31
N ILE A 54 12.20 -6.70 -27.11
CA ILE A 54 13.29 -6.64 -26.13
C ILE A 54 14.53 -7.37 -26.67
N LEU A 55 14.35 -8.52 -27.30
CA LEU A 55 15.44 -9.32 -27.86
C LEU A 55 16.05 -8.70 -29.13
N GLY A 56 15.22 -8.09 -29.97
CA GLY A 56 15.63 -7.47 -31.24
C GLY A 56 16.02 -5.99 -31.14
N ARG A 57 16.18 -5.44 -29.93
CA ARG A 57 16.55 -4.04 -29.75
C ARG A 57 18.02 -3.81 -30.10
N GLU A 58 18.33 -2.62 -30.61
CA GLU A 58 19.72 -2.19 -30.81
C GLU A 58 20.50 -2.17 -29.48
N PRO A 59 21.79 -2.52 -29.48
CA PRO A 59 22.64 -2.38 -28.30
C PRO A 59 22.62 -0.94 -27.78
N GLY A 60 22.19 -0.77 -26.53
CA GLY A 60 22.07 0.56 -25.89
C GLY A 60 20.69 1.20 -25.97
N ALA A 61 19.74 0.64 -26.74
CA ALA A 61 18.35 1.10 -26.72
C ALA A 61 17.66 0.70 -25.40
N LEU A 62 17.01 1.66 -24.75
CA LEU A 62 16.27 1.40 -23.51
C LEU A 62 14.96 0.67 -23.83
N VAL A 63 14.53 -0.21 -22.92
CA VAL A 63 13.24 -0.93 -23.04
C VAL A 63 12.08 0.05 -23.27
N ARG A 64 12.10 1.20 -22.58
CA ARG A 64 11.06 2.23 -22.68
C ARG A 64 10.90 2.82 -24.08
N ASP A 65 11.96 2.81 -24.88
CA ASP A 65 11.93 3.44 -26.21
C ASP A 65 11.29 2.48 -27.22
N THR A 66 11.57 1.18 -27.08
CA THR A 66 11.10 0.11 -27.98
C THR A 66 9.73 -0.46 -27.59
N CYS A 67 9.47 -0.66 -26.29
CA CYS A 67 8.29 -1.37 -25.78
C CYS A 67 7.14 -0.43 -25.39
N ARG A 68 5.92 -0.98 -25.29
CA ARG A 68 4.71 -0.23 -24.94
C ARG A 68 3.82 -1.01 -23.97
N TYR A 69 3.13 -0.29 -23.08
CA TYR A 69 1.99 -0.86 -22.34
C TYR A 69 0.77 -0.88 -23.25
N THR A 70 0.27 -2.08 -23.59
CA THR A 70 -0.91 -2.21 -24.45
C THR A 70 -2.12 -2.61 -23.62
N TYR A 71 -3.11 -1.70 -23.53
CA TYR A 71 -4.38 -1.97 -22.86
C TYR A 71 -5.34 -2.68 -23.82
N CYS A 72 -5.87 -3.83 -23.39
CA CYS A 72 -6.95 -4.52 -24.09
C CYS A 72 -8.30 -4.04 -23.54
N LEU A 73 -8.96 -3.17 -24.28
CA LEU A 73 -10.20 -2.53 -23.86
C LEU A 73 -11.41 -3.38 -24.26
N ARG A 74 -12.44 -3.39 -23.40
CA ARG A 74 -13.72 -4.06 -23.70
C ARG A 74 -14.52 -3.32 -24.77
N ASN A 75 -14.53 -1.99 -24.67
CA ASN A 75 -15.25 -1.11 -25.58
C ASN A 75 -14.26 -0.19 -26.28
N VAL A 76 -14.62 0.21 -27.49
CA VAL A 76 -13.87 1.20 -28.25
C VAL A 76 -13.89 2.53 -27.51
N THR A 77 -12.72 3.12 -27.26
CA THR A 77 -12.59 4.43 -26.60
C THR A 77 -11.85 5.44 -27.48
N GLY A 78 -12.18 6.71 -27.28
CA GLY A 78 -11.55 7.84 -27.98
C GLY A 78 -11.93 7.96 -29.47
N ARG A 79 -11.39 8.99 -30.13
CA ARG A 79 -11.68 9.29 -31.54
C ARG A 79 -11.10 8.28 -32.53
N LYS A 80 -10.04 7.55 -32.13
CA LYS A 80 -9.28 6.66 -33.02
C LYS A 80 -9.88 5.27 -33.17
N GLY A 81 -10.81 4.88 -32.31
CA GLY A 81 -11.56 3.66 -32.52
C GLY A 81 -10.82 2.35 -32.19
N HIS A 82 -9.73 2.38 -31.41
CA HIS A 82 -8.91 1.18 -31.15
C HIS A 82 -9.34 0.42 -29.89
N LEU A 83 -9.33 -0.92 -29.96
CA LEU A 83 -9.52 -1.80 -28.80
C LEU A 83 -8.19 -2.15 -28.10
N LEU A 84 -7.08 -2.11 -28.85
CA LEU A 84 -5.74 -2.26 -28.31
C LEU A 84 -5.07 -0.89 -28.30
N GLN A 85 -4.82 -0.37 -27.10
CA GLN A 85 -4.27 0.97 -26.93
C GLN A 85 -2.84 0.90 -26.39
N PRO A 86 -1.82 1.04 -27.25
CA PRO A 86 -0.44 1.13 -26.80
C PRO A 86 -0.15 2.50 -26.20
N VAL A 87 0.51 2.51 -25.06
CA VAL A 87 0.97 3.68 -24.30
C VAL A 87 2.47 3.53 -24.05
N LYS A 88 3.19 4.64 -24.01
CA LYS A 88 4.62 4.63 -23.69
C LYS A 88 4.83 4.14 -22.25
N LEU A 89 5.95 3.46 -22.01
CA LEU A 89 6.32 3.06 -20.66
C LEU A 89 6.66 4.31 -19.85
N ASP A 90 6.11 4.41 -18.65
CA ASP A 90 6.42 5.48 -17.72
C ASP A 90 7.85 5.33 -17.17
N PRO A 91 8.54 6.45 -16.86
CA PRO A 91 9.84 6.38 -16.21
C PRO A 91 9.71 5.86 -14.76
N PRO A 92 10.80 5.35 -14.16
CA PRO A 92 10.82 4.98 -12.75
C PRO A 92 10.35 6.12 -11.85
N VAL A 93 9.49 5.81 -10.88
CA VAL A 93 8.97 6.79 -9.92
C VAL A 93 10.03 7.06 -8.86
N ALA A 94 10.50 8.30 -8.77
CA ALA A 94 11.57 8.68 -7.82
C ALA A 94 11.24 8.36 -6.35
N LYS A 95 9.95 8.35 -5.97
CA LYS A 95 9.48 8.05 -4.61
C LYS A 95 9.29 6.55 -4.30
N CYS A 96 9.54 5.66 -5.26
CA CYS A 96 9.35 4.23 -5.07
C CYS A 96 10.48 3.64 -4.22
N PHE A 97 10.17 3.14 -3.01
CA PHE A 97 11.16 2.56 -2.10
C PHE A 97 11.80 1.25 -2.58
N VAL A 98 11.25 0.63 -3.64
CA VAL A 98 11.76 -0.64 -4.20
C VAL A 98 12.84 -0.36 -5.25
N CYS A 99 12.51 0.46 -6.26
CA CYS A 99 13.43 0.73 -7.36
C CYS A 99 14.28 2.00 -7.15
N SER A 100 13.96 2.80 -6.14
CA SER A 100 14.78 3.93 -5.69
C SER A 100 15.14 3.73 -4.22
N LYS A 101 16.32 4.21 -3.82
CA LYS A 101 16.80 4.12 -2.42
C LYS A 101 16.13 5.16 -1.50
N THR A 102 14.86 5.46 -1.73
CA THR A 102 14.09 6.45 -0.95
C THR A 102 13.66 5.87 0.38
N GLN A 103 13.70 6.69 1.43
CA GLN A 103 13.26 6.29 2.77
C GLN A 103 11.73 6.16 2.84
N VAL A 104 11.27 5.11 3.50
CA VAL A 104 9.85 4.90 3.84
C VAL A 104 9.58 5.52 5.20
N HIS A 105 8.50 6.29 5.30
CA HIS A 105 8.05 6.86 6.58
C HIS A 105 7.05 5.92 7.23
N LEU A 106 7.29 5.54 8.48
CA LEU A 106 6.39 4.72 9.30
C LEU A 106 5.99 5.49 10.56
N GLN A 107 4.72 5.86 10.64
CA GLN A 107 4.12 6.38 11.88
C GLN A 107 3.58 5.23 12.71
N VAL A 108 4.03 5.09 13.96
CA VAL A 108 3.63 3.98 14.83
C VAL A 108 3.81 4.36 16.31
N ASN A 109 2.99 3.77 17.19
CA ASN A 109 3.26 3.86 18.63
C ASN A 109 4.36 2.87 19.03
N THR A 110 5.61 3.35 19.13
CA THR A 110 6.79 2.53 19.52
C THR A 110 6.68 1.90 20.92
N ARG A 111 5.81 2.41 21.79
CA ARG A 111 5.59 1.88 23.15
C ARG A 111 4.56 0.77 23.20
N ARG A 112 3.65 0.70 22.21
CA ARG A 112 2.58 -0.31 22.14
C ARG A 112 2.87 -1.39 21.11
N MET A 113 3.42 -1.03 19.95
CA MET A 113 3.73 -1.99 18.90
C MET A 113 4.86 -2.91 19.35
N THR A 114 4.68 -4.22 19.15
CA THR A 114 5.71 -5.23 19.39
C THR A 114 6.52 -5.49 18.12
N LEU A 115 7.72 -6.06 18.26
CA LEU A 115 8.52 -6.48 17.12
C LEU A 115 7.78 -7.51 16.24
N SER A 116 7.08 -8.46 16.87
CA SER A 116 6.23 -9.42 16.15
C SER A 116 5.11 -8.75 15.36
N GLY A 117 4.46 -7.73 15.93
CA GLY A 117 3.45 -6.93 15.24
C GLY A 117 4.04 -6.18 14.04
N LEU A 118 5.22 -5.59 14.20
CA LEU A 118 5.93 -4.90 13.11
C LEU A 118 6.27 -5.85 11.97
N LEU A 119 6.81 -7.02 12.28
CA LEU A 119 7.17 -8.05 11.29
C LEU A 119 5.94 -8.54 10.50
N SER A 120 4.91 -8.97 11.21
CA SER A 120 3.71 -9.56 10.59
C SER A 120 2.87 -8.53 9.85
N LYS A 121 2.56 -7.39 10.48
CA LYS A 121 1.63 -6.40 9.91
C LYS A 121 2.31 -5.48 8.90
N VAL A 122 3.52 -4.98 9.19
CA VAL A 122 4.16 -3.95 8.37
C VAL A 122 5.14 -4.56 7.37
N ILE A 123 6.17 -5.25 7.86
CA ILE A 123 7.28 -5.71 7.03
C ILE A 123 6.84 -6.79 6.04
N LYS A 124 6.26 -7.89 6.51
CA LYS A 124 5.74 -8.96 5.65
C LYS A 124 4.37 -8.60 5.09
N GLY A 125 3.49 -8.03 5.91
CA GLY A 125 2.10 -7.74 5.54
C GLY A 125 1.93 -6.63 4.49
N ARG A 126 2.61 -5.48 4.66
CA ARG A 126 2.44 -4.30 3.78
C ARG A 126 3.62 -4.03 2.86
N LEU A 127 4.85 -4.33 3.28
CA LEU A 127 6.05 -4.13 2.46
C LEU A 127 6.46 -5.40 1.70
N SER A 128 5.85 -6.55 1.99
CA SER A 128 6.01 -7.82 1.26
C SER A 128 7.43 -8.40 1.26
N PHE A 129 8.17 -8.16 2.34
CA PHE A 129 9.42 -8.87 2.64
C PHE A 129 9.15 -10.36 2.89
N THR A 130 10.05 -11.23 2.46
CA THR A 130 9.95 -12.68 2.61
C THR A 130 10.76 -13.15 3.82
N GLU A 131 12.07 -12.90 3.82
CA GLU A 131 13.03 -13.25 4.87
C GLU A 131 13.77 -11.97 5.33
N PRO A 132 13.12 -11.14 6.17
CA PRO A 132 13.68 -9.84 6.56
C PRO A 132 14.74 -9.96 7.64
N THR A 133 15.83 -9.23 7.46
CA THR A 133 16.82 -8.86 8.48
C THR A 133 16.62 -7.39 8.85
N ILE A 134 16.51 -7.10 10.14
CA ILE A 134 16.26 -5.75 10.65
C ILE A 134 17.47 -5.25 11.46
N MET A 135 18.06 -4.17 10.99
CA MET A 135 19.17 -3.47 11.62
C MET A 135 18.69 -2.20 12.32
N LEU A 136 19.19 -1.98 13.54
CA LEU A 136 18.99 -0.75 14.30
C LEU A 136 20.35 -0.23 14.79
N GLY A 137 20.81 0.87 14.18
CA GLY A 137 22.18 1.35 14.38
C GLY A 137 23.19 0.33 13.87
N ASP A 138 24.20 0.00 14.68
CA ASP A 138 25.27 -0.93 14.32
C ASP A 138 24.96 -2.40 14.65
N GLY A 139 23.71 -2.74 15.02
CA GLY A 139 23.38 -4.11 15.43
C GLY A 139 22.03 -4.62 14.92
N GLU A 140 21.95 -5.94 14.82
CA GLU A 140 20.78 -6.71 14.42
C GLU A 140 19.76 -6.82 15.55
N ILE A 141 18.48 -6.58 15.25
CA ILE A 141 17.39 -6.82 16.19
C ILE A 141 16.52 -8.02 15.81
N TRP A 142 16.57 -8.42 14.53
CA TRP A 142 15.88 -9.56 13.97
C TRP A 142 16.58 -10.05 12.70
N MET A 143 16.62 -11.36 12.49
CA MET A 143 17.06 -12.01 11.26
C MET A 143 16.18 -13.23 11.01
N GLU A 144 15.86 -13.47 9.74
CA GLU A 144 15.15 -14.68 9.31
C GLU A 144 15.92 -15.31 8.15
N GLY A 145 16.06 -16.63 8.18
CA GLY A 145 16.86 -17.37 7.20
C GLY A 145 17.42 -18.66 7.80
N LYS A 146 18.03 -19.50 6.95
CA LYS A 146 18.57 -20.81 7.38
C LYS A 146 19.70 -20.73 8.38
N ASP A 147 20.48 -19.64 8.33
CA ASP A 147 21.63 -19.40 9.20
C ASP A 147 21.34 -18.31 10.25
N ALA A 148 20.07 -17.97 10.46
CA ALA A 148 19.68 -16.90 11.37
C ALA A 148 19.91 -17.29 12.84
N GLU A 149 20.47 -16.36 13.62
CA GLU A 149 20.52 -16.49 15.07
C GLU A 149 19.11 -16.41 15.68
N ASP A 150 18.93 -17.01 16.87
CA ASP A 150 17.62 -17.01 17.54
C ASP A 150 17.33 -15.66 18.23
N PHE A 151 16.69 -14.77 17.48
CA PHE A 151 16.19 -13.48 17.98
C PHE A 151 14.77 -13.57 18.56
N SER A 152 14.21 -14.75 18.77
CA SER A 152 12.81 -14.93 19.22
C SER A 152 12.48 -14.22 20.55
N VAL A 153 13.47 -14.05 21.42
CA VAL A 153 13.36 -13.30 22.69
C VAL A 153 12.96 -11.83 22.47
N ASN A 154 13.24 -11.27 21.30
CA ASN A 154 12.90 -9.89 20.96
C ASN A 154 11.46 -9.73 20.45
N LEU A 155 10.81 -10.80 19.95
CA LEU A 155 9.47 -10.75 19.35
C LEU A 155 8.39 -10.12 20.25
N PRO A 156 8.28 -10.47 21.56
CA PRO A 156 7.27 -9.87 22.43
C PRO A 156 7.67 -8.49 22.96
N LYS A 157 8.92 -8.05 22.76
CA LYS A 157 9.35 -6.72 23.22
C LYS A 157 8.67 -5.64 22.40
N THR A 158 8.34 -4.53 23.06
CA THR A 158 7.88 -3.32 22.38
C THR A 158 9.03 -2.73 21.59
N LEU A 159 8.73 -2.00 20.51
CA LEU A 159 9.77 -1.40 19.66
C LEU A 159 10.73 -0.51 20.47
N ALA A 160 10.21 0.23 21.44
CA ALA A 160 11.00 1.06 22.36
C ALA A 160 11.94 0.27 23.30
N ASN A 161 11.63 -1.02 23.56
CA ASN A 161 12.40 -1.90 24.45
C ASN A 161 13.26 -2.93 23.69
N CYS A 162 13.36 -2.82 22.36
CA CYS A 162 14.28 -3.62 21.57
C CYS A 162 15.76 -3.30 21.92
N PRO A 163 16.70 -4.21 21.61
CA PRO A 163 18.14 -3.97 21.75
C PRO A 163 18.62 -2.69 21.03
N ASN A 164 19.89 -2.30 21.25
CA ASN A 164 20.53 -1.15 20.61
C ASN A 164 19.88 0.21 20.90
N GLY A 165 19.35 0.38 22.12
CA GLY A 165 18.74 1.63 22.58
C GLY A 165 17.26 1.79 22.22
N GLY A 166 16.67 0.79 21.54
CA GLY A 166 15.27 0.75 21.20
C GLY A 166 14.88 1.69 20.06
N VAL A 167 13.77 1.39 19.39
CA VAL A 167 13.23 2.21 18.31
C VAL A 167 12.53 3.44 18.90
N ARG A 168 13.04 4.63 18.58
CA ARG A 168 12.50 5.91 19.04
C ARG A 168 12.06 6.77 17.86
N ASP A 169 11.44 7.90 18.18
CA ASP A 169 11.11 8.92 17.18
C ASP A 169 12.36 9.41 16.43
N GLY A 170 12.26 9.52 15.11
CA GLY A 170 13.33 9.99 14.24
C GLY A 170 14.43 8.96 13.95
N VAL A 171 14.34 7.74 14.48
CA VAL A 171 15.32 6.68 14.20
C VAL A 171 15.08 6.09 12.81
N VAL A 172 16.16 5.85 12.08
CA VAL A 172 16.15 5.09 10.83
C VAL A 172 16.49 3.64 11.14
N MET A 173 15.63 2.74 10.69
CA MET A 173 15.79 1.30 10.77
C MET A 173 16.00 0.77 9.36
N ILE A 174 16.98 -0.11 9.16
CA ILE A 174 17.28 -0.69 7.85
C ILE A 174 16.68 -2.10 7.83
N VAL A 175 15.93 -2.41 6.78
CA VAL A 175 15.35 -3.73 6.56
C VAL A 175 15.89 -4.27 5.25
N GLU A 176 16.52 -5.44 5.30
CA GLU A 176 17.13 -6.10 4.16
C GLU A 176 16.48 -7.47 3.94
N ASP A 177 16.25 -7.83 2.68
CA ASP A 177 15.85 -9.17 2.26
C ASP A 177 16.84 -9.67 1.20
N PHE A 178 17.71 -10.60 1.61
CA PHE A 178 18.72 -11.18 0.72
C PHE A 178 18.12 -12.04 -0.40
N LEU A 179 16.93 -12.62 -0.18
CA LEU A 179 16.26 -13.43 -1.19
C LEU A 179 15.68 -12.54 -2.31
N GLN A 180 15.25 -11.34 -1.95
CA GLN A 180 14.67 -10.36 -2.88
C GLN A 180 15.68 -9.33 -3.43
N ASP A 181 16.92 -9.30 -2.93
CA ASP A 181 17.92 -8.24 -3.21
C ASP A 181 17.33 -6.84 -2.97
N LEU A 182 16.69 -6.68 -1.81
CA LEU A 182 15.94 -5.47 -1.43
C LEU A 182 16.40 -4.94 -0.08
N GLU A 183 16.88 -3.70 -0.06
CA GLU A 183 17.21 -2.95 1.15
C GLU A 183 16.34 -1.69 1.23
N VAL A 184 15.65 -1.50 2.36
CA VAL A 184 14.75 -0.37 2.58
C VAL A 184 15.08 0.31 3.91
N ASN A 185 15.29 1.62 3.83
CA ASN A 185 15.46 2.49 4.98
C ASN A 185 14.10 2.99 5.47
N ILE A 186 13.72 2.66 6.70
CA ILE A 186 12.45 3.06 7.32
C ILE A 186 12.71 4.11 8.39
N LEU A 187 12.22 5.33 8.18
CA LEU A 187 12.21 6.39 9.15
C LEU A 187 10.98 6.30 10.06
N ILE A 188 11.21 6.15 11.36
CA ILE A 188 10.18 5.96 12.37
C ILE A 188 9.70 7.30 12.92
N HIS A 189 8.38 7.47 12.98
CA HIS A 189 7.70 8.60 13.61
C HIS A 189 6.84 8.07 14.76
N HIS A 190 7.16 8.47 15.98
CA HIS A 190 6.41 8.04 17.15
C HIS A 190 5.08 8.80 17.27
N GLN A 191 3.98 8.07 17.37
CA GLN A 191 2.66 8.65 17.57
C GLN A 191 1.91 7.97 18.72
N ASP A 192 1.65 8.74 19.77
CA ASP A 192 0.92 8.26 20.96
C ASP A 192 -0.61 8.25 20.75
N GLN A 193 -1.14 9.28 20.09
CA GLN A 193 -2.58 9.45 19.87
C GLN A 193 -2.95 9.06 18.45
N TRP A 194 -3.90 8.14 18.33
CA TRP A 194 -4.49 7.75 17.05
C TRP A 194 -5.84 8.44 16.94
N PRO A 195 -6.27 8.88 15.75
CA PRO A 195 -7.65 9.32 15.58
C PRO A 195 -8.54 8.16 16.01
N ASP A 196 -9.24 8.34 17.14
CA ASP A 196 -10.11 7.32 17.69
C ASP A 196 -11.14 6.95 16.62
N THR A 197 -11.32 5.66 16.42
CA THR A 197 -12.38 5.08 15.60
C THR A 197 -13.72 5.30 16.33
N GLU A 198 -14.16 6.54 16.44
CA GLU A 198 -15.51 6.90 16.85
C GLU A 198 -16.48 6.57 15.71
N GLU A 199 -16.80 5.28 15.57
CA GLU A 199 -18.08 4.71 15.15
C GLU A 199 -17.90 3.20 14.97
N LYS A 200 -17.83 2.47 16.09
CA LYS A 200 -17.99 1.02 16.09
C LYS A 200 -19.47 0.70 15.85
N THR A 201 -19.87 0.51 14.59
CA THR A 201 -20.94 -0.44 14.30
C THR A 201 -20.44 -1.83 14.66
N ALA A 202 -21.24 -2.59 15.42
CA ALA A 202 -20.90 -3.87 16.07
C ALA A 202 -20.58 -5.05 15.11
N GLU A 203 -20.07 -4.80 13.90
CA GLU A 203 -19.91 -5.80 12.84
C GLU A 203 -18.47 -5.97 12.32
N GLU A 204 -17.48 -5.26 12.85
CA GLU A 204 -16.07 -5.38 12.43
C GLU A 204 -15.12 -5.58 13.62
N ASP A 205 -14.82 -6.85 13.95
CA ASP A 205 -13.72 -7.24 14.88
C ASP A 205 -12.34 -7.08 14.21
N VAL A 206 -12.09 -5.97 13.53
CA VAL A 206 -10.76 -5.64 12.99
C VAL A 206 -10.18 -4.53 13.86
N GLU A 207 -9.27 -4.90 14.76
CA GLU A 207 -8.49 -3.94 15.53
C GLU A 207 -7.77 -3.01 14.53
N PRO A 208 -7.94 -1.68 14.62
CA PRO A 208 -7.38 -0.78 13.63
C PRO A 208 -5.87 -0.96 13.59
N ASP A 209 -5.33 -1.02 12.38
CA ASP A 209 -3.88 -1.05 12.19
C ASP A 209 -3.32 0.29 12.67
N HIS A 210 -2.83 0.32 13.91
CA HIS A 210 -2.20 1.48 14.57
C HIS A 210 -0.83 1.84 13.94
N PHE A 211 -0.76 1.90 12.61
CA PHE A 211 0.39 2.36 11.86
C PHE A 211 -0.01 3.04 10.54
N ILE A 212 0.80 3.99 10.05
CA ILE A 212 0.64 4.63 8.74
C ILE A 212 1.94 4.56 7.96
N LEU A 213 1.88 4.11 6.71
CA LEU A 213 3.02 4.07 5.77
C LEU A 213 2.94 5.21 4.76
N GLY A 214 4.06 5.90 4.53
CA GLY A 214 4.21 6.89 3.46
C GLY A 214 3.71 8.31 3.77
N ALA A 215 3.29 8.58 5.01
CA ALA A 215 2.91 9.94 5.43
C ALA A 215 4.17 10.76 5.82
N PRO A 216 4.42 11.93 5.21
CA PRO A 216 5.45 12.85 5.69
C PRO A 216 5.07 13.42 7.07
N ALA A 217 6.08 13.69 7.90
CA ALA A 217 5.95 14.06 9.31
C ALA A 217 5.12 15.34 9.60
N ASP A 218 4.86 16.18 8.59
CA ASP A 218 4.28 17.51 8.79
C ASP A 218 2.75 17.55 8.98
N LYS A 219 2.08 16.39 9.01
CA LYS A 219 0.69 16.30 9.47
C LYS A 219 0.65 15.57 10.80
N LYS A 220 1.01 16.26 11.88
CA LYS A 220 0.40 15.92 13.18
C LYS A 220 -1.12 15.97 12.95
N VAL A 221 -1.78 14.84 13.10
CA VAL A 221 -3.24 14.78 13.13
C VAL A 221 -3.67 15.63 14.32
N VAL A 222 -4.10 16.87 14.05
CA VAL A 222 -4.65 17.74 15.08
C VAL A 222 -6.00 17.14 15.46
N LEU A 223 -6.07 16.52 16.63
CA LEU A 223 -7.35 16.12 17.22
C LEU A 223 -8.22 17.38 17.39
N PRO A 224 -9.51 17.35 17.03
CA PRO A 224 -10.39 18.48 17.29
C PRO A 224 -10.43 18.73 18.80
N ALA A 225 -10.11 19.95 19.22
CA ALA A 225 -10.21 20.35 20.60
C ALA A 225 -11.68 20.29 21.04
N SER A 226 -11.97 19.52 22.09
CA SER A 226 -13.24 19.53 22.78
C SER A 226 -13.46 20.90 23.43
N ASN A 227 -14.16 21.79 22.74
CA ASN A 227 -14.67 23.03 23.32
C ASN A 227 -15.86 22.70 24.21
N ASN A 228 -15.60 22.49 25.51
CA ASN A 228 -16.66 22.62 26.52
C ASN A 228 -16.85 24.11 26.83
N GLY A 229 -18.06 24.58 26.52
CA GLY A 229 -18.43 25.98 26.54
C GLY A 229 -18.46 26.60 27.93
N THR A 230 -18.15 27.89 27.96
CA THR A 230 -18.66 28.81 28.97
C THR A 230 -19.37 29.93 28.22
N GLU A 231 -20.65 30.11 28.54
CA GLU A 231 -21.51 31.16 28.01
C GLU A 231 -20.98 32.56 28.37
N GLY A 232 -21.17 33.51 27.46
CA GLY A 232 -20.91 34.94 27.69
C GLY A 232 -21.07 35.70 26.38
N GLY A 233 -22.15 36.47 26.26
CA GLY A 233 -22.63 37.02 25.01
C GLY A 233 -21.99 38.33 24.53
N ASP A 234 -22.34 38.63 23.28
CA ASP A 234 -22.76 39.93 22.73
C ASP A 234 -21.92 40.47 21.54
N GLY A 235 -22.65 40.94 20.51
CA GLY A 235 -22.21 42.03 19.64
C GLY A 235 -21.61 41.71 18.26
N GLY A 236 -22.46 41.65 17.22
CA GLY A 236 -22.26 42.50 16.03
C GLY A 236 -21.63 41.91 14.76
N GLY A 237 -22.50 41.57 13.80
CA GLY A 237 -22.49 42.06 12.41
C GLY A 237 -21.32 41.75 11.45
N GLY A 238 -21.61 41.11 10.32
CA GLY A 238 -20.75 41.18 9.14
C GLY A 238 -20.91 40.05 8.13
N SER A 239 -21.67 40.32 7.08
CA SER A 239 -21.97 39.45 5.94
C SER A 239 -20.73 39.09 5.10
N ALA A 240 -20.62 37.85 4.60
CA ALA A 240 -20.28 37.55 3.20
C ALA A 240 -20.30 36.04 2.95
N ALA A 241 -21.30 35.61 2.18
CA ALA A 241 -21.35 34.33 1.52
C ALA A 241 -20.50 34.37 0.24
N GLU A 242 -19.78 33.30 -0.10
CA GLU A 242 -19.56 33.00 -1.51
C GLU A 242 -19.47 31.50 -1.77
N LYS A 243 -20.30 31.10 -2.73
CA LYS A 243 -20.58 29.75 -3.19
C LYS A 243 -19.52 29.33 -4.22
N ARG A 244 -19.34 28.02 -4.36
CA ARG A 244 -18.75 27.38 -5.55
C ARG A 244 -19.41 27.91 -6.84
N PRO A 245 -18.72 27.76 -7.98
CA PRO A 245 -19.41 27.05 -9.05
C PRO A 245 -18.55 25.97 -9.74
N LEU A 246 -19.20 24.84 -9.94
CA LEU A 246 -19.02 24.00 -11.12
C LEU A 246 -19.70 24.71 -12.30
N SER A 247 -19.09 24.68 -13.49
CA SER A 247 -19.84 24.72 -14.74
C SER A 247 -19.06 24.06 -15.87
N ASP A 248 -19.57 22.93 -16.31
CA ASP A 248 -19.55 22.52 -17.72
C ASP A 248 -20.05 23.67 -18.60
N SER A 249 -19.41 23.88 -19.75
CA SER A 249 -20.13 24.06 -21.02
C SER A 249 -19.17 23.97 -22.20
N SER A 250 -19.61 23.15 -23.14
CA SER A 250 -19.12 22.94 -24.49
C SER A 250 -19.49 24.09 -25.43
N VAL A 251 -19.00 23.99 -26.68
CA VAL A 251 -19.30 24.78 -27.89
C VAL A 251 -18.43 26.05 -28.00
N GLY A 252 -17.69 26.37 -29.07
CA GLY A 252 -17.60 25.86 -30.44
C GLY A 252 -17.21 27.05 -31.35
N GLY A 253 -16.45 26.80 -32.42
CA GLY A 253 -16.13 27.76 -33.50
C GLY A 253 -14.61 28.03 -33.63
N SER A 254 -13.90 27.48 -34.63
CA SER A 254 -13.83 27.92 -36.04
C SER A 254 -13.00 29.19 -36.25
N ALA A 255 -11.79 29.05 -36.82
CA ALA A 255 -11.32 29.72 -38.06
C ALA A 255 -9.77 29.73 -38.17
N ALA A 256 -9.27 29.42 -39.37
CA ALA A 256 -8.01 29.86 -40.02
C ALA A 256 -6.67 29.53 -39.29
N GLU A 257 -5.63 28.96 -39.88
CA GLU A 257 -5.09 28.79 -41.26
C GLU A 257 -4.49 27.38 -41.41
#